data_AF-A0A3D2SXN1-F1
#
_entry.id   AF-A0A3D2SXN1-F1
#
_cell.length_a   1.000
_cell.length_b   1.000
_cell.length_c   1.000
_cell.angle_alpha   90.00
_cell.angle_beta   90.00
_cell.angle_gamma   90.00
#
_symmetry.space_group_name_H-M   'P 1'
#
loop_
_entity.id
_entity.type
_entity.pdbx_description
1 polymer ?
#
loop_
_entity_poly.entity_id
_entity_poly.type
_entity_poly.pdbx_seq_one_letter_code
_entity_poly.pdbx_strand_id
1 'polypeptide(L)'
;MAIFNTSVKTLALSILLFLSLGLTAHAQTIDDIPEEYLNQATMDTSAESKTESVSIDRPDVKKDTETEENLPYGAQLFRGQFSADAAISLNPNYVIAPGDKINISLWGAVNATQTTVVDAQGNIFIPDVGPVKVAGTKLGDLNTKVRKQIRTVYTDGVQVYT
;
A
#
# COMPACT_ATOMS: atom_id res chain seq x y z
N MET A 1 17.86 56.22 15.19
CA MET A 1 17.81 55.88 13.75
C MET A 1 17.33 54.45 13.65
N ALA A 2 16.02 54.29 13.45
CA ALA A 2 15.33 53.00 13.46
C ALA A 2 14.85 52.71 12.04
N ILE A 3 15.20 51.54 11.51
CA ILE A 3 14.65 51.02 10.25
C ILE A 3 14.30 49.55 10.51
N PHE A 4 13.05 49.33 10.92
CA PHE A 4 12.45 48.00 11.03
C PHE A 4 11.95 47.58 9.65
N ASN A 5 12.46 46.45 9.15
CA ASN A 5 12.09 45.88 7.85
C ASN A 5 10.68 45.26 7.93
N THR A 6 9.70 45.90 7.31
CA THR A 6 8.32 45.42 7.18
C THR A 6 8.10 44.77 5.82
N SER A 7 8.22 43.43 5.71
CA SER A 7 7.72 42.71 4.53
C SER A 7 7.53 41.20 4.76
N VAL A 8 6.71 40.80 5.73
CA VAL A 8 6.26 39.40 5.88
C VAL A 8 4.74 39.30 6.15
N LYS A 9 3.97 40.40 6.02
CA LYS A 9 2.56 40.45 6.45
C LYS A 9 1.50 40.23 5.36
N THR A 10 1.87 39.95 4.11
CA THR A 10 0.90 39.87 3.01
C THR A 10 0.67 38.48 2.41
N LEU A 11 1.29 37.43 2.92
CA LEU A 11 1.09 36.05 2.40
C LEU A 11 0.13 35.21 3.26
N ALA A 12 -0.94 35.82 3.78
CA ALA A 12 -1.96 35.14 4.57
C ALA A 12 -3.37 35.60 4.20
N LEU A 13 -3.74 35.47 2.91
CA LEU A 13 -5.14 35.61 2.49
C LEU A 13 -5.38 34.86 1.16
N SER A 14 -5.60 33.54 1.23
CA SER A 14 -6.31 32.79 0.19
C SER A 14 -6.84 31.48 0.79
N ILE A 15 -7.76 31.63 1.75
CA ILE A 15 -8.67 30.56 2.19
C ILE A 15 -10.00 30.78 1.45
N LEU A 16 -10.61 29.66 1.02
CA LEU A 16 -11.92 29.51 0.39
C LEU A 16 -12.03 29.94 -1.09
N LEU A 17 -12.03 28.96 -2.01
CA LEU A 17 -13.11 28.71 -2.98
C LEU A 17 -12.69 27.68 -4.05
N PHE A 18 -12.65 26.37 -3.72
CA PHE A 18 -12.72 25.29 -4.73
C PHE A 18 -13.41 24.05 -4.14
N LEU A 19 -14.55 24.26 -3.48
CA LEU A 19 -15.48 23.19 -3.16
C LEU A 19 -16.81 23.44 -3.87
N SER A 20 -16.77 23.44 -5.20
CA SER A 20 -17.92 23.11 -6.04
C SER A 20 -17.40 22.74 -7.42
N LEU A 21 -17.61 21.49 -7.79
CA LEU A 21 -18.32 21.14 -9.01
C LEU A 21 -18.68 19.67 -8.86
N GLY A 22 -19.97 19.41 -8.65
CA GLY A 22 -20.52 18.07 -8.68
C GLY A 22 -20.23 17.47 -10.04
N LEU A 23 -19.60 16.30 -10.03
CA LEU A 23 -19.44 15.50 -11.23
C LEU A 23 -20.81 14.89 -11.55
N THR A 24 -21.56 15.52 -12.45
CA THR A 24 -22.67 14.86 -13.15
C THR A 24 -22.04 13.91 -14.16
N ALA A 25 -22.01 12.62 -13.83
CA ALA A 25 -21.70 11.59 -14.81
C ALA A 25 -22.81 11.59 -15.87
N HIS A 26 -22.50 12.16 -17.04
CA HIS A 26 -23.24 11.91 -18.28
C HIS A 26 -22.94 10.47 -18.70
N ALA A 27 -23.90 9.56 -18.55
CA ALA A 27 -23.83 8.25 -19.17
C ALA A 27 -23.90 8.44 -20.69
N GLN A 28 -22.80 8.14 -21.38
CA GLN A 28 -22.78 8.09 -22.83
C GLN A 28 -23.42 6.77 -23.27
N THR A 29 -24.41 6.91 -24.15
CA THR A 29 -25.11 5.84 -24.84
C THR A 29 -24.13 4.89 -25.53
N ILE A 30 -24.21 3.60 -25.20
CA ILE A 30 -23.55 2.50 -25.92
C ILE A 30 -24.57 2.00 -26.95
N ASP A 31 -24.65 2.68 -28.10
CA ASP A 31 -25.41 2.21 -29.27
C ASP A 31 -24.50 1.30 -30.09
N ASP A 32 -24.53 0.00 -29.78
CA ASP A 32 -24.34 -1.15 -30.70
C ASP A 32 -23.96 -2.40 -29.88
N ILE A 33 -24.96 -3.03 -29.26
CA ILE A 33 -24.87 -4.44 -28.89
C ILE A 33 -25.87 -5.21 -29.78
N PRO A 34 -25.42 -6.18 -30.59
CA PRO A 34 -26.30 -6.94 -31.48
C PRO A 34 -27.37 -7.72 -30.69
N GLU A 35 -28.59 -7.81 -31.24
CA GLU A 35 -29.81 -8.35 -30.61
C GLU A 35 -29.76 -9.83 -30.18
N GLU A 36 -28.64 -10.53 -30.39
CA GLU A 36 -28.50 -11.95 -30.00
C GLU A 36 -28.44 -12.15 -28.47
N TYR A 37 -28.28 -11.08 -27.69
CA TYR A 37 -28.15 -11.14 -26.23
C TYR A 37 -29.45 -10.87 -25.43
N LEU A 38 -30.58 -10.58 -26.08
CA LEU A 38 -31.79 -10.05 -25.41
C LEU A 38 -32.85 -11.09 -25.01
N ASN A 39 -32.55 -12.40 -25.00
CA ASN A 39 -33.55 -13.44 -24.74
C ASN A 39 -33.38 -14.17 -23.38
N GLN A 40 -32.66 -13.59 -22.41
CA GLN A 40 -32.47 -14.27 -21.13
C GLN A 40 -32.70 -13.42 -19.88
N ALA A 41 -33.41 -12.30 -20.01
CA ALA A 41 -33.76 -11.47 -18.86
C ALA A 41 -35.17 -10.88 -18.95
N THR A 42 -36.17 -11.76 -18.99
CA THR A 42 -37.50 -11.48 -18.44
C THR A 42 -38.15 -12.81 -18.14
N MET A 43 -38.30 -13.14 -16.86
CA MET A 43 -39.61 -13.47 -16.29
C MET A 43 -39.57 -13.33 -14.76
N ASP A 44 -40.38 -12.37 -14.34
CA ASP A 44 -41.04 -12.13 -13.05
C ASP A 44 -40.29 -11.77 -11.76
N THR A 45 -40.50 -10.50 -11.39
CA THR A 45 -40.63 -10.00 -10.03
C THR A 45 -42.12 -10.02 -9.66
N SER A 46 -42.51 -10.79 -8.63
CA SER A 46 -43.28 -10.31 -7.46
C SER A 46 -44.02 -11.45 -6.73
N ALA A 47 -43.88 -11.44 -5.40
CA ALA A 47 -44.78 -11.95 -4.37
C ALA A 47 -45.04 -13.47 -4.28
N GLU A 48 -44.53 -14.10 -3.22
CA GLU A 48 -45.31 -14.36 -1.99
C GLU A 48 -44.41 -15.11 -0.99
N SER A 49 -44.23 -14.53 0.19
CA SER A 49 -43.63 -15.18 1.35
C SER A 49 -44.56 -16.32 1.81
N LYS A 50 -44.20 -17.57 1.51
CA LYS A 50 -44.69 -18.72 2.26
C LYS A 50 -43.51 -19.50 2.81
N THR A 51 -43.36 -19.36 4.12
CA THR A 51 -42.56 -20.23 4.99
C THR A 51 -42.99 -21.67 4.78
N GLU A 52 -42.30 -22.39 3.92
CA GLU A 52 -42.20 -23.84 3.98
C GLU A 52 -40.82 -24.16 4.54
N SER A 53 -40.80 -24.53 5.82
CA SER A 53 -39.68 -25.24 6.42
C SER A 53 -39.52 -26.56 5.68
N VAL A 54 -38.82 -26.52 4.55
CA VAL A 54 -38.26 -27.72 3.95
C VAL A 54 -37.15 -28.14 4.90
N SER A 55 -37.45 -29.15 5.70
CA SER A 55 -36.46 -29.99 6.34
C SER A 55 -35.66 -30.65 5.21
N ILE A 56 -34.68 -29.93 4.67
CA ILE A 56 -33.58 -30.59 4.01
C ILE A 56 -32.92 -31.33 5.16
N ASP A 57 -33.21 -32.63 5.24
CA ASP A 57 -32.35 -33.59 5.90
C ASP A 57 -30.98 -33.34 5.30
N ARG A 58 -30.20 -32.47 5.94
CA ARG A 58 -28.79 -32.34 5.68
C ARG A 58 -28.30 -33.74 5.97
N PRO A 59 -27.83 -34.51 4.97
CA PRO A 59 -27.04 -35.67 5.31
C PRO A 59 -25.97 -35.13 6.24
N ASP A 60 -25.98 -35.64 7.46
CA ASP A 60 -25.08 -35.29 8.54
C ASP A 60 -23.70 -35.14 7.90
N VAL A 61 -23.24 -33.89 7.73
CA VAL A 61 -21.91 -33.61 7.20
C VAL A 61 -21.01 -34.03 8.34
N LYS A 62 -20.78 -35.34 8.40
CA LYS A 62 -19.70 -35.94 9.13
C LYS A 62 -18.53 -35.07 8.80
N LYS A 63 -17.91 -34.48 9.81
CA LYS A 63 -16.59 -33.89 9.71
C LYS A 63 -15.69 -35.04 9.29
N ASP A 64 -15.64 -35.24 7.99
CA ASP A 64 -14.85 -36.22 7.32
C ASP A 64 -13.43 -35.81 7.64
N THR A 65 -12.84 -36.59 8.54
CA THR A 65 -11.41 -36.79 8.62
C THR A 65 -11.00 -37.41 7.28
N GLU A 66 -11.10 -36.64 6.19
CA GLU A 66 -10.47 -36.99 4.92
C GLU A 66 -8.99 -37.11 5.24
N THR A 67 -8.51 -38.34 5.13
CA THR A 67 -7.11 -38.66 5.37
C THR A 67 -6.31 -37.79 4.41
N GLU A 68 -5.30 -37.07 4.92
CA GLU A 68 -4.41 -36.13 4.19
C GLU A 68 -3.83 -36.70 2.87
N GLU A 69 -4.02 -38.00 2.62
CA GLU A 69 -3.49 -38.80 1.53
C GLU A 69 -4.14 -38.55 0.16
N ASN A 70 -5.34 -37.96 0.07
CA ASN A 70 -6.04 -37.78 -1.23
C ASN A 70 -6.36 -36.32 -1.62
N LEU A 71 -5.62 -35.37 -1.06
CA LEU A 71 -5.76 -33.98 -1.46
C LEU A 71 -4.86 -33.66 -2.65
N PRO A 72 -5.32 -32.82 -3.58
CA PRO A 72 -4.44 -32.35 -4.65
C PRO A 72 -3.24 -31.60 -4.06
N TYR A 73 -2.08 -31.73 -4.71
CA TYR A 73 -0.89 -30.99 -4.34
C TYR A 73 -1.21 -29.50 -4.19
N GLY A 74 -0.90 -28.93 -3.03
CA GLY A 74 -1.18 -27.52 -2.75
C GLY A 74 -2.56 -27.23 -2.15
N ALA A 75 -3.43 -28.21 -1.88
CA ALA A 75 -4.67 -27.99 -1.12
C ALA A 75 -4.41 -27.31 0.24
N GLN A 76 -3.24 -27.58 0.84
CA GLN A 76 -2.76 -26.95 2.05
C GLN A 76 -2.59 -25.41 1.91
N LEU A 77 -2.37 -24.90 0.69
CA LEU A 77 -2.25 -23.47 0.36
C LEU A 77 -3.57 -22.68 0.46
N PHE A 78 -4.71 -23.37 0.60
CA PHE A 78 -6.03 -22.74 0.59
C PHE A 78 -6.81 -22.91 1.90
N ARG A 79 -6.19 -23.54 2.91
CA ARG A 79 -6.81 -23.81 4.22
C ARG A 79 -6.79 -22.60 5.18
N GLY A 80 -6.53 -21.39 4.68
CA GLY A 80 -6.70 -20.14 5.44
C GLY A 80 -5.66 -19.82 6.51
N GLN A 81 -4.56 -20.58 6.63
CA GLN A 81 -3.54 -20.34 7.67
C GLN A 81 -2.45 -19.31 7.28
N PHE A 82 -2.57 -18.66 6.11
CA PHE A 82 -1.60 -17.66 5.61
C PHE A 82 -1.75 -16.29 6.28
N SER A 83 -2.90 -16.02 6.90
CA SER A 83 -3.25 -14.69 7.42
C SER A 83 -3.02 -14.52 8.93
N ALA A 84 -2.72 -15.60 9.67
CA ALA A 84 -2.83 -15.58 11.12
C ALA A 84 -1.60 -14.99 11.86
N ASP A 85 -0.37 -15.08 11.32
CA ASP A 85 0.83 -14.71 12.08
C ASP A 85 2.00 -14.22 11.23
N ALA A 86 1.76 -13.56 10.10
CA ALA A 86 2.86 -12.88 9.39
C ALA A 86 3.14 -11.51 10.01
N ALA A 87 3.38 -11.45 11.33
CA ALA A 87 4.22 -10.40 11.88
C ALA A 87 5.62 -10.68 11.34
N ILE A 88 5.92 -10.19 10.14
CA ILE A 88 7.24 -10.31 9.51
C ILE A 88 8.19 -9.49 10.38
N SER A 89 8.76 -10.13 11.39
CA SER A 89 9.86 -9.57 12.15
C SER A 89 11.03 -9.46 11.19
N LEU A 90 11.44 -8.22 10.92
CA LEU A 90 12.60 -7.94 10.08
C LEU A 90 13.85 -8.48 10.77
N ASN A 91 14.58 -9.38 10.10
CA ASN A 91 15.82 -9.92 10.62
C ASN A 91 16.91 -8.82 10.59
N PRO A 92 17.42 -8.34 11.75
CA PRO A 92 18.43 -7.28 11.77
C PRO A 92 19.76 -7.71 11.14
N ASN A 93 20.01 -9.03 11.02
CA ASN A 93 21.19 -9.59 10.37
C ASN A 93 21.00 -9.80 8.86
N TYR A 94 19.83 -9.49 8.30
CA TYR A 94 19.64 -9.52 6.85
C TYR A 94 20.64 -8.57 6.17
N VAL A 95 21.31 -9.06 5.15
CA VAL A 95 22.29 -8.29 4.37
C VAL A 95 21.58 -7.73 3.15
N ILE A 96 21.59 -6.41 3.01
CA ILE A 96 20.93 -5.71 1.92
C ILE A 96 21.56 -6.08 0.59
N ALA A 97 20.71 -6.38 -0.39
CA ALA A 97 21.08 -6.79 -1.74
C ALA A 97 20.52 -5.83 -2.80
N PRO A 98 21.11 -5.81 -4.02
CA PRO A 98 20.51 -5.15 -5.17
C PRO A 98 19.07 -5.61 -5.42
N GLY A 99 18.17 -4.68 -5.73
CA GLY A 99 16.74 -4.94 -5.91
C GLY A 99 15.87 -4.75 -4.66
N ASP A 100 16.48 -4.64 -3.47
CA ASP A 100 15.74 -4.37 -2.25
C ASP A 100 15.08 -2.98 -2.28
N LYS A 101 13.91 -2.85 -1.65
CA LYS A 101 13.22 -1.57 -1.49
C LYS A 101 13.45 -1.03 -0.10
N ILE A 102 13.82 0.25 -0.01
CA ILE A 102 14.08 0.95 1.24
C ILE A 102 13.16 2.17 1.31
N ASN A 103 12.38 2.27 2.38
CA ASN A 103 11.68 3.50 2.69
C ASN A 103 12.60 4.40 3.50
N ILE A 104 12.68 5.67 3.14
CA ILE A 104 13.50 6.65 3.84
C ILE A 104 12.57 7.77 4.26
N SER A 105 12.56 8.08 5.54
CA SER A 105 11.81 9.20 6.09
C SER A 105 12.76 10.14 6.82
N LEU A 106 12.68 11.42 6.48
CA LEU A 106 13.39 12.52 7.10
C LEU A 106 12.37 13.43 7.79
N TRP A 107 12.70 13.91 8.99
CA TRP A 107 11.88 14.88 9.70
C TRP A 107 12.72 15.85 10.53
N GLY A 108 12.09 16.97 10.90
CA GLY A 108 12.69 18.05 11.69
C GLY A 108 12.88 19.30 10.85
N ALA A 109 14.14 19.70 10.61
CA ALA A 109 14.48 20.85 9.78
C ALA A 109 14.04 20.68 8.31
N VAL A 110 14.01 19.43 7.84
CA VAL A 110 13.49 19.04 6.51
C VAL A 110 12.58 17.84 6.70
N ASN A 111 11.44 17.84 6.01
CA ASN A 111 10.48 16.74 6.03
C ASN A 111 10.36 16.16 4.62
N ALA A 112 10.72 14.88 4.47
CA ALA A 112 10.64 14.19 3.20
C ALA A 112 10.49 12.69 3.44
N THR A 113 9.70 12.01 2.61
CA THR A 113 9.59 10.56 2.62
C THR A 113 9.68 10.06 1.20
N GLN A 114 10.51 9.04 0.97
CA GLN A 114 10.62 8.40 -0.33
C GLN A 114 10.86 6.91 -0.18
N THR A 115 10.41 6.15 -1.17
CA THR A 115 10.79 4.74 -1.31
C THR A 115 11.73 4.63 -2.50
N THR A 116 12.90 4.04 -2.28
CA THR A 116 13.94 3.88 -3.28
C THR A 116 14.35 2.42 -3.39
N VAL A 117 14.89 2.03 -4.55
CA VAL A 117 15.34 0.66 -4.82
C VAL A 117 16.86 0.66 -4.79
N VAL A 118 17.45 -0.39 -4.23
CA VAL A 118 18.89 -0.62 -4.31
C VAL A 118 19.25 -0.96 -5.75
N ASP A 119 20.04 -0.11 -6.39
CA ASP A 119 20.48 -0.28 -7.77
C ASP A 119 21.41 -1.49 -7.94
N ALA A 120 21.74 -1.84 -9.19
CA ALA A 120 22.65 -2.94 -9.50
C ALA A 120 24.09 -2.73 -8.96
N GLN A 121 24.48 -1.48 -8.72
CA GLN A 121 25.76 -1.13 -8.11
C GLN A 121 25.69 -1.21 -6.58
N GLY A 122 24.52 -1.46 -5.99
CA GLY A 122 24.29 -1.59 -4.57
C GLY A 122 24.08 -0.25 -3.84
N ASN A 123 23.69 0.81 -4.55
CA ASN A 123 23.41 2.12 -3.96
C ASN A 123 21.92 2.42 -3.92
N ILE A 124 21.57 3.37 -3.07
CA ILE A 124 20.29 4.07 -3.12
C ILE A 124 20.53 5.54 -3.43
N PHE A 125 19.61 6.16 -4.17
CA PHE A 125 19.69 7.59 -4.47
C PHE A 125 18.83 8.40 -3.49
N ILE A 126 19.44 9.39 -2.86
CA ILE A 126 18.78 10.31 -1.93
C ILE A 126 18.92 11.74 -2.50
N PRO A 127 17.82 12.51 -2.65
CA PRO A 127 17.86 13.91 -3.08
C PRO A 127 18.85 14.73 -2.25
N ASP A 128 19.55 15.66 -2.90
CA ASP A 128 20.60 16.54 -2.36
C ASP A 128 21.86 15.85 -1.80
N VAL A 129 21.76 14.58 -1.36
CA VAL A 129 22.85 13.78 -0.78
C VAL A 129 23.58 12.95 -1.84
N GLY A 130 22.85 12.46 -2.85
CA GLY A 130 23.38 11.63 -3.92
C GLY A 130 23.35 10.13 -3.62
N PRO A 131 24.21 9.33 -4.30
CA PRO A 131 24.22 7.88 -4.16
C PRO A 131 24.85 7.42 -2.85
N VAL A 132 24.16 6.55 -2.12
CA VAL A 132 24.63 5.96 -0.87
C VAL A 132 24.75 4.45 -1.02
N LYS A 133 25.97 3.91 -0.91
CA LYS A 133 26.23 2.47 -0.95
C LYS A 133 25.59 1.77 0.26
N VAL A 134 24.61 0.91 0.04
CA VAL A 134 23.92 0.17 1.11
C VAL A 134 24.05 -1.34 0.99
N ALA A 135 24.27 -1.88 -0.21
CA ALA A 135 24.47 -3.32 -0.39
C ALA A 135 25.64 -3.84 0.46
N GLY A 136 25.45 -5.00 1.07
CA GLY A 136 26.40 -5.59 2.01
C GLY A 136 26.28 -5.06 3.45
N THR A 137 25.43 -4.07 3.70
CA THR A 137 25.14 -3.57 5.06
C THR A 137 24.06 -4.45 5.69
N LYS A 138 24.21 -4.76 6.98
CA LYS A 138 23.13 -5.41 7.74
C LYS A 138 21.97 -4.44 7.91
N LEU A 139 20.75 -4.96 7.90
CA LEU A 139 19.54 -4.16 8.07
C LEU A 139 19.56 -3.35 9.38
N GLY A 140 20.07 -3.94 10.47
CA GLY A 140 20.21 -3.25 11.76
C GLY A 140 21.15 -2.04 11.75
N ASP A 141 22.11 -1.99 10.81
CA ASP A 141 23.10 -0.91 10.68
C ASP A 141 22.69 0.15 9.63
N LEU A 142 21.62 -0.11 8.87
CA LEU A 142 21.21 0.71 7.73
C LEU A 142 20.93 2.16 8.14
N ASN A 143 20.15 2.34 9.21
CA ASN A 143 19.76 3.66 9.68
C ASN A 143 20.98 4.52 10.02
N THR A 144 21.93 3.96 10.77
CA THR A 144 23.16 4.64 11.15
C THR A 144 23.97 5.05 9.93
N LYS A 145 24.10 4.15 8.94
CA LYS A 145 24.86 4.40 7.72
C LYS A 145 24.24 5.52 6.88
N VAL A 146 22.92 5.45 6.65
CA VAL A 146 22.19 6.43 5.84
C VAL A 146 22.15 7.79 6.54
N ARG A 147 21.89 7.81 7.86
CA ARG A 147 21.95 9.03 8.68
C ARG A 147 23.31 9.71 8.61
N LYS A 148 24.41 8.95 8.65
CA LYS A 148 25.77 9.51 8.55
C LYS A 148 25.98 10.23 7.22
N GLN A 149 25.46 9.70 6.11
CA GLN A 149 25.58 10.34 4.79
C GLN A 149 24.69 11.58 4.67
N ILE A 150 23.44 11.51 5.11
CA ILE A 150 22.52 12.66 5.10
C ILE A 150 23.10 13.84 5.89
N ARG A 151 23.79 13.59 7.00
CA ARG A 151 24.45 14.62 7.83
C ARG A 151 25.61 15.35 7.16
N THR A 152 26.11 14.84 6.03
CA THR A 152 27.14 15.56 5.26
C THR A 152 26.58 16.76 4.50
N VAL A 153 25.27 16.76 4.24
CA VAL A 153 24.57 17.81 3.50
C VAL A 153 23.62 18.60 4.41
N TYR A 154 22.89 17.91 5.29
CA TYR A 154 22.00 18.54 6.26
C TYR A 154 22.65 18.56 7.65
N THR A 155 23.17 19.73 8.05
CA THR A 155 24.01 19.85 9.25
C THR A 155 23.22 19.87 10.56
N ASP A 156 21.99 20.40 10.55
CA ASP A 156 21.25 20.68 11.78
C ASP A 156 19.78 20.23 11.71
N GLY A 157 19.29 19.68 12.82
CA GLY A 157 17.87 19.45 13.03
C GLY A 157 17.22 18.35 12.18
N VAL A 158 17.96 17.52 11.45
CA VAL A 158 17.40 16.43 10.63
C VAL A 158 17.57 15.06 11.31
N GLN A 159 16.46 14.33 11.38
CA GLN A 159 16.36 12.96 11.85
C GLN A 159 16.00 12.04 10.67
N VAL A 160 16.41 10.78 10.75
CA VAL A 160 16.33 9.83 9.64
C VAL A 160 15.81 8.49 10.15
N TYR A 161 14.86 7.91 9.43
CA TYR A 161 14.36 6.55 9.58
C TYR A 161 14.50 5.80 8.25
N THR A 162 14.88 4.54 8.34
CA THR A 162 15.06 3.61 7.21
C THR A 162 14.61 2.23 7.61
#